data_AF-M1EIL7-F1
#
_entry.id   AF-M1EIL7-F1
#
_cell.length_a   1.000
_cell.length_b   1.000
_cell.length_c   1.000
_cell.angle_alpha   90.00
_cell.angle_beta   90.00
_cell.angle_gamma   90.00
#
_symmetry.space_group_name_H-M   'P 1'
#
loop_
_entity.id
_entity.type
_entity.pdbx_description
1 polymer ?
#
loop_
_entity_poly.entity_id
_entity_poly.type
_entity_poly.pdbx_seq_one_letter_code
_entity_poly.pdbx_strand_id
1 'polypeptide(L)'
;MPDAAQGPSALDWPLSVLKQATLLLEQNFRPFAELPAQQQSALSHVLQAVLSDEELLRALEQVCEDVVSGLSSPLATLGELKPPQQQDQDLTAFLCLVGYRVQGGCPGLEDAVSNQKLFSTAYFLVSALAEMPDNAAALLGACCKLQIIPSLCHLLRALSDDGISDLENPDLAPLKDMERFMIVQRLFASADMNLERLQSSVKVVTQKDPNIFPLILYISLNGLCALSRA
;
A
#
# COMPACT_ATOMS: atom_id res chain seq x y z
N MET A 1 -43.05 7.65 -26.16
CA MET A 1 -42.06 8.19 -25.21
C MET A 1 -41.95 7.20 -24.07
N PRO A 2 -40.98 6.27 -24.05
CA PRO A 2 -40.74 5.45 -22.88
C PRO A 2 -39.62 6.06 -22.03
N ASP A 3 -39.89 6.12 -20.73
CA ASP A 3 -38.97 6.45 -19.64
C ASP A 3 -37.66 5.66 -19.76
N ALA A 4 -36.55 6.40 -19.83
CA ALA A 4 -35.23 5.86 -19.58
C ALA A 4 -35.02 5.78 -18.06
N ALA A 5 -35.49 4.71 -17.44
CA ALA A 5 -35.02 4.31 -16.12
C ALA A 5 -33.53 3.97 -16.24
N GLN A 6 -32.67 4.95 -15.95
CA GLN A 6 -31.25 4.72 -15.72
C GLN A 6 -31.13 3.82 -14.49
N GLY A 7 -30.94 2.52 -14.72
CA GLY A 7 -30.41 1.63 -13.69
C GLY A 7 -29.01 2.09 -13.28
N PRO A 8 -28.54 1.74 -12.07
CA PRO A 8 -27.19 2.10 -11.61
C PRO A 8 -26.19 1.66 -12.69
N SER A 9 -25.40 2.63 -13.14
CA SER A 9 -24.40 2.38 -14.17
C SER A 9 -23.40 1.37 -13.62
N ALA A 10 -22.82 0.50 -14.44
CA ALA A 10 -21.83 -0.49 -13.98
C ALA A 10 -20.63 0.14 -13.23
N LEU A 11 -20.47 1.47 -13.29
CA LEU A 11 -19.54 2.27 -12.49
C LEU A 11 -19.91 2.34 -11.00
N ASP A 12 -21.19 2.23 -10.62
CA ASP A 12 -21.65 2.38 -9.24
C ASP A 12 -21.26 1.18 -8.35
N TRP A 13 -21.05 0.01 -8.96
CA TRP A 13 -20.77 -1.24 -8.24
C TRP A 13 -19.32 -1.32 -7.70
N PRO A 14 -18.26 -1.05 -8.50
CA PRO A 14 -16.89 -0.96 -7.97
C PRO A 14 -16.73 0.18 -6.95
N LEU A 15 -17.40 1.31 -7.18
CA LEU A 15 -17.27 2.51 -6.33
C LEU A 15 -17.96 2.37 -4.98
N SER A 16 -19.14 1.75 -4.93
CA SER A 16 -19.83 1.45 -3.66
C SER A 16 -19.07 0.41 -2.82
N VAL A 17 -18.42 -0.57 -3.45
CA VAL A 17 -17.50 -1.50 -2.80
C VAL A 17 -16.26 -0.77 -2.27
N LEU A 18 -15.66 0.14 -3.05
CA LEU A 18 -14.54 0.98 -2.60
C LEU A 18 -14.92 1.88 -1.40
N LYS A 19 -16.13 2.47 -1.39
CA LYS A 19 -16.67 3.24 -0.24
C LYS A 19 -16.74 2.38 1.03
N GLN A 20 -17.30 1.18 0.94
CA GLN A 20 -17.38 0.28 2.10
C GLN A 20 -16.01 -0.26 2.52
N ALA A 21 -15.14 -0.56 1.54
CA ALA A 21 -13.77 -0.99 1.77
C ALA A 21 -12.95 0.11 2.47
N THR A 22 -13.19 1.39 2.19
CA THR A 22 -12.54 2.53 2.86
C THR A 22 -12.61 2.43 4.38
N LEU A 23 -13.82 2.29 4.92
CA LEU A 23 -14.02 2.25 6.38
C LEU A 23 -13.43 0.97 7.01
N LEU A 24 -13.47 -0.14 6.29
CA LEU A 24 -12.88 -1.40 6.73
C LEU A 24 -11.35 -1.34 6.71
N LEU A 25 -10.76 -0.72 5.69
CA LEU A 25 -9.31 -0.59 5.55
C LEU A 25 -8.72 0.39 6.55
N GLU A 26 -9.40 1.50 6.81
CA GLU A 26 -9.02 2.41 7.90
C GLU A 26 -9.02 1.70 9.26
N GLN A 27 -9.92 0.72 9.47
CA GLN A 27 -9.92 -0.13 10.66
C GLN A 27 -8.78 -1.15 10.66
N ASN A 28 -8.51 -1.80 9.53
CA ASN A 28 -7.45 -2.80 9.39
C ASN A 28 -6.06 -2.20 9.61
N PHE A 29 -5.86 -0.93 9.26
CA PHE A 29 -4.59 -0.21 9.44
C PHE A 29 -4.47 0.59 10.75
N ARG A 30 -5.48 0.55 11.64
CA ARG A 30 -5.37 1.16 12.98
C ARG A 30 -4.12 0.74 13.77
N PRO A 31 -3.67 -0.54 13.72
CA PRO A 31 -2.46 -0.94 14.43
C PRO A 31 -1.22 -0.12 14.07
N PHE A 32 -1.13 0.41 12.84
CA PHE A 32 -0.04 1.31 12.47
C PHE A 32 -0.18 2.68 13.14
N ALA A 33 -1.38 3.25 13.17
CA ALA A 33 -1.63 4.55 13.79
C ALA A 33 -1.44 4.53 15.32
N GLU A 34 -1.54 3.37 15.96
CA GLU A 34 -1.34 3.16 17.40
C GLU A 34 0.14 3.00 17.79
N LEU A 35 1.05 2.86 16.82
CA LEU A 35 2.49 2.73 17.10
C LEU A 35 3.10 4.03 17.61
N PRO A 36 4.18 3.97 18.40
CA PRO A 36 5.02 5.13 18.71
C PRO A 36 5.59 5.78 17.43
N ALA A 37 5.68 7.11 17.39
CA ALA A 37 6.15 7.86 16.22
C ALA A 37 7.51 7.38 15.68
N GLN A 38 8.44 7.03 16.58
CA GLN A 38 9.75 6.49 16.19
C GLN A 38 9.63 5.14 15.47
N GLN A 39 8.73 4.27 15.92
CA GLN A 39 8.48 2.96 15.31
C GLN A 39 7.76 3.11 13.97
N GLN A 40 6.78 4.02 13.87
CA GLN A 40 6.12 4.36 12.59
C GLN A 40 7.12 4.88 11.56
N SER A 41 7.98 5.83 11.96
CA SER A 41 9.00 6.40 11.09
C SER A 41 10.02 5.35 10.62
N ALA A 42 10.49 4.50 11.52
CA ALA A 42 11.40 3.40 11.18
C ALA A 42 10.73 2.40 10.20
N LEU A 43 9.48 2.02 10.46
CA LEU A 43 8.74 1.10 9.60
C LEU A 43 8.47 1.71 8.21
N SER A 44 8.12 2.98 8.16
CA SER A 44 7.96 3.75 6.92
C SER A 44 9.27 3.81 6.12
N HIS A 45 10.41 4.03 6.78
CA HIS A 45 11.71 4.07 6.12
C HIS A 45 12.08 2.72 5.50
N VAL A 46 11.90 1.62 6.26
CA VAL A 46 12.15 0.27 5.76
C VAL A 46 11.24 -0.06 4.58
N LEU A 47 9.94 0.24 4.68
CA LEU A 47 9.00 0.02 3.57
C LEU A 47 9.36 0.85 2.33
N GLN A 48 9.87 2.08 2.48
CA GLN A 48 10.32 2.88 1.33
C GLN A 48 11.55 2.28 0.63
N ALA A 49 12.46 1.65 1.38
CA ALA A 49 13.58 0.90 0.80
C ALA A 49 13.06 -0.32 0.03
N VAL A 50 12.17 -1.09 0.64
CA VAL A 50 11.51 -2.27 0.05
C VAL A 50 10.75 -1.91 -1.23
N LEU A 51 9.99 -0.81 -1.25
CA LEU A 51 9.26 -0.35 -2.44
C LEU A 51 10.18 0.03 -3.62
N SER A 52 11.44 0.32 -3.35
CA SER A 52 12.42 0.67 -4.39
C SER A 52 13.13 -0.56 -4.97
N ASP A 53 12.92 -1.74 -4.39
CA ASP A 53 13.59 -3.00 -4.76
C ASP A 53 12.56 -4.15 -4.80
N GLU A 54 12.21 -4.57 -6.00
CA GLU A 54 11.21 -5.61 -6.24
C GLU A 54 11.63 -6.98 -5.66
N GLU A 55 12.93 -7.33 -5.73
CA GLU A 55 13.45 -8.58 -5.17
C GLU A 55 13.31 -8.58 -3.65
N LEU A 56 13.59 -7.43 -3.00
CA LEU A 56 13.42 -7.26 -1.57
C LEU A 56 11.93 -7.30 -1.15
N LEU A 57 11.02 -6.73 -1.95
CA LEU A 57 9.58 -6.79 -1.68
C LEU A 57 9.05 -8.23 -1.76
N ARG A 58 9.44 -8.99 -2.78
CA ARG A 58 9.08 -10.41 -2.92
C ARG A 58 9.66 -11.26 -1.81
N ALA A 59 10.91 -11.02 -1.43
CA ALA A 59 11.54 -11.69 -0.29
C ALA A 59 10.78 -11.38 1.01
N LEU A 60 10.38 -10.12 1.23
CA LEU A 60 9.65 -9.72 2.42
C LEU A 60 8.27 -10.38 2.49
N GLU A 61 7.55 -10.44 1.38
CA GLU A 61 6.27 -11.14 1.27
C GLU A 61 6.43 -12.61 1.65
N GLN A 62 7.40 -13.31 1.05
CA GLN A 62 7.64 -14.72 1.31
C GLN A 62 7.98 -14.99 2.78
N VAL A 63 8.83 -14.15 3.38
CA VAL A 63 9.19 -14.28 4.81
C VAL A 63 7.97 -14.10 5.69
N CYS A 64 7.09 -13.14 5.37
CA CYS A 64 5.88 -12.94 6.13
C CYS A 64 4.91 -14.13 5.99
N GLU A 65 4.76 -14.68 4.79
CA GLU A 65 3.97 -15.89 4.54
C GLU A 65 4.54 -17.08 5.30
N ASP A 66 5.86 -17.29 5.33
CA ASP A 66 6.51 -18.37 6.08
C ASP A 66 6.23 -18.27 7.59
N VAL A 67 6.22 -17.04 8.14
CA VAL A 67 5.87 -16.78 9.56
C VAL A 67 4.41 -17.13 9.84
N VAL A 68 3.47 -16.73 8.96
CA VAL A 68 2.05 -17.12 9.08
C VAL A 68 1.88 -18.64 8.88
N SER A 69 2.70 -19.20 8.00
CA SER A 69 2.94 -20.60 7.69
C SER A 69 3.19 -21.49 8.93
N GLY A 70 3.85 -20.90 9.93
CA GLY A 70 4.46 -21.64 11.03
C GLY A 70 5.75 -22.37 10.64
N LEU A 71 6.40 -21.97 9.54
CA LEU A 71 7.65 -22.57 9.08
C LEU A 71 8.80 -22.16 10.01
N SER A 72 9.58 -23.14 10.47
CA SER A 72 10.51 -22.98 11.61
C SER A 72 11.75 -22.12 11.35
N SER A 73 11.92 -21.51 10.17
CA SER A 73 13.04 -20.60 9.92
C SER A 73 12.82 -19.68 8.69
N PRO A 74 11.97 -18.65 8.78
CA PRO A 74 11.66 -17.73 7.67
C PRO A 74 12.90 -17.03 7.09
N LEU A 75 13.94 -16.84 7.91
CA LEU A 75 15.21 -16.22 7.52
C LEU A 75 16.27 -17.20 7.02
N ALA A 76 16.15 -18.51 7.31
CA ALA A 76 17.16 -19.48 6.88
C ALA A 76 16.96 -19.89 5.41
N THR A 77 15.72 -19.84 4.91
CA THR A 77 15.37 -20.08 3.49
C THR A 77 15.97 -19.01 2.55
N LEU A 78 16.26 -17.81 3.05
CA LEU A 78 16.92 -16.73 2.30
C LEU A 78 18.46 -16.87 2.25
N GLY A 79 19.05 -17.55 3.24
CA GLY A 79 20.49 -17.59 3.47
C GLY A 79 21.32 -18.40 2.47
N GLU A 80 20.70 -19.16 1.55
CA GLU A 80 21.46 -20.01 0.61
C GLU A 80 21.87 -19.31 -0.70
N LEU A 81 21.45 -18.05 -0.97
CA LEU A 81 21.59 -17.47 -2.31
C LEU A 81 22.46 -16.20 -2.46
N LYS A 82 22.96 -15.54 -1.40
CA LYS A 82 23.91 -14.40 -1.53
C LYS A 82 24.59 -14.04 -0.18
N PRO A 83 25.74 -13.34 -0.16
CA PRO A 83 26.35 -12.85 1.08
C PRO A 83 25.39 -11.92 1.84
N PRO A 84 25.58 -11.69 3.15
CA PRO A 84 24.69 -10.87 3.99
C PRO A 84 24.75 -9.41 3.53
N GLN A 85 23.95 -9.11 2.51
CA GLN A 85 23.78 -7.81 1.90
C GLN A 85 22.61 -7.11 2.61
N GLN A 86 22.58 -5.79 2.52
CA GLN A 86 21.63 -4.86 3.15
C GLN A 86 20.16 -5.35 3.16
N GLN A 87 19.77 -6.17 2.18
CA GLN A 87 18.51 -6.91 2.10
C GLN A 87 18.14 -7.65 3.40
N ASP A 88 19.03 -8.48 3.96
CA ASP A 88 18.74 -9.24 5.19
C ASP A 88 18.53 -8.33 6.40
N GLN A 89 19.23 -7.19 6.42
CA GLN A 89 19.10 -6.19 7.47
C GLN A 89 17.74 -5.49 7.40
N ASP A 90 17.29 -5.11 6.20
CA ASP A 90 15.98 -4.46 6.00
C ASP A 90 14.83 -5.42 6.32
N LEU A 91 14.95 -6.70 5.92
CA LEU A 91 13.97 -7.75 6.26
C LEU A 91 13.90 -7.99 7.77
N THR A 92 15.05 -8.17 8.43
CA THR A 92 15.12 -8.38 9.88
C THR A 92 14.62 -7.15 10.64
N ALA A 93 14.97 -5.95 10.19
CA ALA A 93 14.51 -4.69 10.76
C ALA A 93 12.98 -4.57 10.66
N PHE A 94 12.40 -4.87 9.49
CA PHE A 94 10.95 -4.91 9.32
C PHE A 94 10.30 -5.86 10.32
N LEU A 95 10.74 -7.11 10.36
CA LEU A 95 10.20 -8.14 11.25
C LEU A 95 10.22 -7.71 12.71
N CYS A 96 11.34 -7.18 13.17
CA CYS A 96 11.49 -6.66 14.53
C CYS A 96 10.51 -5.50 14.80
N LEU A 97 10.34 -4.57 13.85
CA LEU A 97 9.42 -3.44 13.96
C LEU A 97 7.95 -3.86 13.97
N VAL A 98 7.59 -4.97 13.33
CA VAL A 98 6.21 -5.49 13.33
C VAL A 98 5.95 -6.48 14.47
N GLY A 99 6.91 -6.63 15.38
CA GLY A 99 6.77 -7.41 16.60
C GLY A 99 7.13 -8.89 16.46
N TYR A 100 7.77 -9.30 15.36
CA TYR A 100 8.38 -10.63 15.26
C TYR A 100 9.73 -10.63 15.99
N ARG A 101 9.88 -11.53 16.96
CA ARG A 101 11.13 -11.67 17.70
C ARG A 101 11.94 -12.80 17.08
N VAL A 102 12.98 -12.42 16.33
CA VAL A 102 14.03 -13.35 15.89
C VAL A 102 14.91 -13.64 17.10
N GLN A 103 14.67 -14.75 17.80
CA GLN A 103 15.46 -15.07 18.99
C GLN A 103 16.61 -16.00 18.59
N GLY A 104 17.66 -15.39 18.04
CA GLY A 104 18.82 -16.09 17.50
C GLY A 104 19.38 -17.17 18.42
N GLY A 105 19.27 -18.43 17.98
CA GLY A 105 20.18 -19.51 18.32
C GLY A 105 20.07 -20.17 19.71
N CYS A 106 19.09 -19.83 20.55
CA CYS A 106 18.88 -20.54 21.81
C CYS A 106 17.94 -21.75 21.61
N PRO A 107 18.40 -23.00 21.77
CA PRO A 107 17.54 -24.17 21.63
C PRO A 107 16.48 -24.19 22.72
N GLY A 108 15.20 -24.02 22.35
CA GLY A 108 14.05 -24.17 23.24
C GLY A 108 13.10 -22.95 23.34
N LEU A 109 13.40 -21.82 22.69
CA LEU A 109 12.42 -20.75 22.47
C LEU A 109 12.04 -20.66 21.00
N GLU A 110 10.76 -20.83 20.72
CA GLU A 110 10.20 -20.66 19.37
C GLU A 110 10.19 -19.18 18.97
N ASP A 111 10.48 -18.90 17.72
CA ASP A 111 10.27 -17.58 17.15
C ASP A 111 8.80 -17.20 17.33
N ALA A 112 8.55 -16.03 17.91
CA ALA A 112 7.21 -15.64 18.35
C ALA A 112 6.85 -14.24 17.86
N VAL A 113 5.62 -14.13 17.34
CA VAL A 113 5.00 -12.85 17.01
C VAL A 113 4.45 -12.25 18.31
N SER A 114 5.16 -11.27 18.86
CA SER A 114 4.77 -10.58 20.10
C SER A 114 3.57 -9.63 19.94
N ASN A 115 3.28 -9.19 18.70
CA ASN A 115 2.10 -8.41 18.38
C ASN A 115 1.44 -8.95 17.10
N GLN A 116 0.58 -9.96 17.26
CA GLN A 116 -0.06 -10.64 16.13
C GLN A 116 -0.89 -9.68 15.27
N LYS A 117 -1.60 -8.73 15.90
CA LYS A 117 -2.44 -7.78 15.17
C LYS A 117 -1.60 -6.85 14.28
N LEU A 118 -0.51 -6.31 14.80
CA LEU A 118 0.41 -5.47 14.04
C LEU A 118 1.07 -6.26 12.90
N PHE A 119 1.54 -7.48 13.19
CA PHE A 119 2.14 -8.34 12.19
C PHE A 119 1.16 -8.67 11.06
N SER A 120 -0.07 -9.06 11.38
CA SER A 120 -1.10 -9.33 10.36
C SER A 120 -1.44 -8.09 9.53
N THR A 121 -1.53 -6.90 10.15
CA THR A 121 -1.71 -5.64 9.42
C THR A 121 -0.53 -5.34 8.49
N ALA A 122 0.69 -5.61 8.93
CA ALA A 122 1.89 -5.41 8.13
C ALA A 122 1.99 -6.40 6.98
N TYR A 123 1.70 -7.68 7.23
CA TYR A 123 1.64 -8.69 6.19
C TYR A 123 0.58 -8.34 5.14
N PHE A 124 -0.62 -7.95 5.58
CA PHE A 124 -1.69 -7.51 4.67
C PHE A 124 -1.27 -6.35 3.76
N LEU A 125 -0.49 -5.38 4.26
CA LEU A 125 0.08 -4.33 3.42
C LEU A 125 1.13 -4.89 2.45
N VAL A 126 2.06 -5.71 2.93
CA VAL A 126 3.15 -6.27 2.11
C VAL A 126 2.60 -7.11 0.96
N SER A 127 1.63 -8.00 1.21
CA SER A 127 0.98 -8.78 0.15
C SER A 127 0.28 -7.88 -0.88
N ALA A 128 -0.39 -6.81 -0.42
CA ALA A 128 -1.00 -5.87 -1.35
C ALA A 128 0.06 -5.15 -2.21
N LEU A 129 1.20 -4.77 -1.64
CA LEU A 129 2.28 -4.15 -2.39
C LEU A 129 2.92 -5.09 -3.41
N ALA A 130 3.08 -6.38 -3.06
CA ALA A 130 3.71 -7.37 -3.91
C ALA A 130 2.79 -7.91 -5.02
N GLU A 131 1.47 -7.86 -4.84
CA GLU A 131 0.47 -8.21 -5.85
C GLU A 131 0.27 -7.10 -6.90
N MET A 132 0.77 -5.89 -6.65
CA MET A 132 0.72 -4.81 -7.63
C MET A 132 1.55 -5.15 -8.89
N PRO A 133 1.10 -4.72 -10.08
CA PRO A 133 1.82 -4.98 -11.32
C PRO A 133 3.18 -4.28 -11.37
N ASP A 134 4.07 -4.80 -12.22
CA ASP A 134 5.45 -4.35 -12.37
C ASP A 134 5.55 -2.81 -12.46
N ASN A 135 6.54 -2.25 -11.75
CA ASN A 135 6.80 -0.82 -11.56
C ASN A 135 5.83 -0.05 -10.65
N ALA A 136 4.66 -0.59 -10.28
CA ALA A 136 3.71 0.12 -9.43
C ALA A 136 4.25 0.34 -8.00
N ALA A 137 4.93 -0.66 -7.43
CA ALA A 137 5.59 -0.55 -6.13
C ALA A 137 6.68 0.55 -6.15
N ALA A 138 7.50 0.60 -7.20
CA ALA A 138 8.51 1.64 -7.37
C ALA A 138 7.88 3.04 -7.52
N LEU A 139 6.77 3.17 -8.24
CA LEU A 139 6.00 4.41 -8.35
C LEU A 139 5.40 4.82 -6.99
N LEU A 140 4.90 3.87 -6.18
CA LEU A 140 4.48 4.13 -4.81
C LEU A 140 5.65 4.60 -3.94
N GLY A 141 6.83 4.00 -4.08
CA GLY A 141 8.06 4.44 -3.42
C GLY A 141 8.44 5.88 -3.79
N ALA A 142 8.30 6.25 -5.07
CA ALA A 142 8.48 7.64 -5.51
C ALA A 142 7.41 8.57 -4.90
N CYS A 143 6.16 8.13 -4.82
CA CYS A 143 5.08 8.89 -4.19
C CYS A 143 5.32 9.12 -2.68
N CYS A 144 5.89 8.15 -1.97
CA CYS A 144 6.31 8.29 -0.58
C CYS A 144 7.38 9.39 -0.44
N LYS A 145 8.44 9.33 -1.27
CA LYS A 145 9.53 10.33 -1.27
C LYS A 145 9.03 11.75 -1.60
N LEU A 146 8.02 11.86 -2.46
CA LEU A 146 7.40 13.13 -2.86
C LEU A 146 6.33 13.64 -1.87
N GLN A 147 6.04 12.88 -0.82
CA GLN A 147 5.02 13.21 0.20
C GLN A 147 3.62 13.42 -0.41
N ILE A 148 3.27 12.65 -1.44
CA ILE A 148 1.98 12.79 -2.15
C ILE A 148 0.95 11.71 -1.78
N ILE A 149 1.33 10.71 -0.99
CA ILE A 149 0.44 9.62 -0.54
C ILE A 149 -0.89 10.14 0.06
N PRO A 150 -0.91 11.16 0.95
CA PRO A 150 -2.17 11.69 1.48
C PRO A 150 -3.10 12.26 0.40
N SER A 151 -2.54 12.95 -0.60
CA SER A 151 -3.30 13.46 -1.75
C SER A 151 -3.93 12.32 -2.56
N LEU A 152 -3.23 11.19 -2.70
CA LEU A 152 -3.75 10.01 -3.41
C LEU A 152 -4.89 9.35 -2.64
N CYS A 153 -4.76 9.24 -1.31
CA CYS A 153 -5.87 8.77 -0.47
C CYS A 153 -7.09 9.69 -0.58
N HIS A 154 -6.89 11.01 -0.67
CA HIS A 154 -7.97 11.96 -0.89
C HIS A 154 -8.67 11.72 -2.25
N LEU A 155 -7.90 11.59 -3.34
CA LEU A 155 -8.45 11.29 -4.66
C LEU A 155 -9.29 10.01 -4.68
N LEU A 156 -8.80 8.95 -4.05
CA LEU A 156 -9.49 7.68 -4.04
C LEU A 156 -10.73 7.66 -3.13
N ARG A 157 -10.83 8.58 -2.16
CA ARG A 157 -12.10 8.80 -1.44
C ARG A 157 -13.10 9.58 -2.31
N ALA A 158 -12.62 10.59 -3.03
CA ALA A 158 -13.43 11.42 -3.94
C ALA A 158 -13.91 10.66 -5.19
N LEU A 159 -13.27 9.52 -5.52
CA LEU A 159 -13.78 8.54 -6.49
C LEU A 159 -15.25 8.18 -6.30
N SER A 160 -15.73 8.25 -5.06
CA SER A 160 -17.07 7.82 -4.73
C SER A 160 -18.21 8.73 -5.15
N ASP A 161 -17.91 10.00 -5.41
CA ASP A 161 -18.94 11.05 -5.53
C ASP A 161 -19.08 11.58 -6.96
N ASP A 162 -18.19 11.14 -7.88
CA ASP A 162 -18.22 11.30 -9.35
C ASP A 162 -16.81 11.08 -9.97
N GLY A 163 -15.79 10.85 -9.14
CA GLY A 163 -14.40 10.69 -9.58
C GLY A 163 -13.71 11.99 -9.96
N ILE A 164 -14.36 13.13 -9.75
CA ILE A 164 -13.82 14.47 -10.02
C ILE A 164 -13.38 15.11 -8.71
N SER A 165 -12.18 15.67 -8.66
CA SER A 165 -11.67 16.42 -7.53
C SER A 165 -11.08 17.76 -7.97
N ASP A 166 -11.42 18.82 -7.24
CA ASP A 166 -10.94 20.18 -7.52
C ASP A 166 -9.45 20.32 -7.15
N LEU A 167 -8.62 20.79 -8.08
CA LEU A 167 -7.20 21.03 -7.84
C LEU A 167 -6.98 22.24 -6.91
N GLU A 168 -7.97 23.10 -6.72
CA GLU A 168 -7.93 24.17 -5.72
C GLU A 168 -8.06 23.65 -4.28
N ASN A 169 -8.40 22.37 -4.09
CA ASN A 169 -8.32 21.75 -2.77
C ASN A 169 -6.86 21.70 -2.29
N PRO A 170 -6.54 22.23 -1.09
CA PRO A 170 -5.19 22.19 -0.54
C PRO A 170 -4.63 20.76 -0.42
N ASP A 171 -5.48 19.75 -0.19
CA ASP A 171 -5.07 18.34 -0.12
C ASP A 171 -4.51 17.83 -1.44
N LEU A 172 -4.82 18.48 -2.57
CA LEU A 172 -4.37 18.13 -3.91
C LEU A 172 -3.32 19.10 -4.47
N ALA A 173 -2.85 20.06 -3.67
CA ALA A 173 -1.80 21.00 -4.06
C ALA A 173 -0.56 20.33 -4.70
N PRO A 174 -0.08 19.16 -4.23
CA PRO A 174 1.05 18.48 -4.87
C PRO A 174 0.80 18.04 -6.32
N LEU A 175 -0.46 17.88 -6.74
CA LEU A 175 -0.81 17.46 -8.10
C LEU A 175 -0.87 18.63 -9.09
N LYS A 176 -0.76 19.88 -8.61
CA LYS A 176 -0.61 21.05 -9.48
C LYS A 176 0.72 20.99 -10.24
N ASP A 177 1.76 20.44 -9.61
CA ASP A 177 3.05 20.18 -10.23
C ASP A 177 2.93 19.08 -11.31
N MET A 178 3.47 19.35 -12.50
CA MET A 178 3.31 18.45 -13.64
C MET A 178 4.13 17.17 -13.47
N GLU A 179 5.33 17.24 -12.90
CA GLU A 179 6.19 16.06 -12.73
C GLU A 179 5.57 15.07 -11.74
N ARG A 180 5.08 15.58 -10.60
CA ARG A 180 4.33 14.81 -9.61
C ARG A 180 3.05 14.23 -10.22
N PHE A 181 2.30 15.03 -10.97
CA PHE A 181 1.09 14.56 -11.64
C PHE A 181 1.39 13.38 -12.59
N MET A 182 2.44 13.47 -13.40
CA MET A 182 2.81 12.40 -14.34
C MET A 182 3.18 11.10 -13.63
N ILE A 183 3.84 11.16 -12.47
CA ILE A 183 4.16 9.98 -11.65
C ILE A 183 2.87 9.33 -11.14
N VAL A 184 1.94 10.14 -10.62
CA VAL A 184 0.66 9.66 -10.12
C VAL A 184 -0.19 9.08 -11.25
N GLN A 185 -0.20 9.72 -12.43
CA GLN A 185 -0.91 9.23 -13.59
C GLN A 185 -0.40 7.84 -14.02
N ARG A 186 0.92 7.63 -14.02
CA ARG A 186 1.52 6.31 -14.29
C ARG A 186 1.14 5.28 -13.24
N LEU A 187 1.11 5.67 -11.96
CA LEU A 187 0.69 4.79 -10.88
C LEU A 187 -0.77 4.36 -11.05
N PHE A 188 -1.67 5.29 -11.35
CA PHE A 188 -3.08 4.96 -11.58
C PHE A 188 -3.24 4.08 -12.82
N ALA A 189 -2.51 4.36 -13.90
CA ALA A 189 -2.53 3.55 -15.12
C ALA A 189 -2.05 2.11 -14.85
N SER A 190 -1.08 1.91 -13.96
CA SER A 190 -0.67 0.55 -13.55
C SER A 190 -1.79 -0.23 -12.87
N ALA A 191 -2.74 0.45 -12.23
CA ALA A 191 -3.91 -0.16 -11.60
C ALA A 191 -5.17 -0.15 -12.49
N ASP A 192 -5.00 -0.01 -13.82
CA ASP A 192 -6.08 0.12 -14.81
C ASP A 192 -7.06 1.28 -14.56
N MET A 193 -6.54 2.36 -13.97
CA MET A 193 -7.25 3.61 -13.78
C MET A 193 -6.61 4.73 -14.60
N ASN A 194 -7.42 5.52 -15.28
CA ASN A 194 -6.95 6.70 -15.98
C ASN A 194 -7.13 7.94 -15.10
N LEU A 195 -6.04 8.61 -14.77
CA LEU A 195 -6.08 9.94 -14.17
C LEU A 195 -5.99 11.00 -15.27
N GLU A 196 -7.08 11.74 -15.46
CA GLU A 196 -7.20 12.83 -16.41
C GLU A 196 -7.05 14.17 -15.69
N ARG A 197 -6.26 15.07 -16.27
CA ARG A 197 -6.16 16.45 -15.80
C ARG A 197 -7.08 17.35 -16.62
N LEU A 198 -8.00 18.00 -15.93
CA LEU A 198 -8.83 19.06 -16.46
C LEU A 198 -8.23 20.42 -16.09
N GLN A 199 -8.85 21.51 -16.55
CA GLN A 199 -8.31 22.86 -16.37
C GLN A 199 -8.15 23.26 -14.89
N SER A 200 -9.12 22.90 -14.05
CA SER A 200 -9.12 23.19 -12.60
C SER A 200 -9.41 21.96 -11.74
N SER A 201 -9.45 20.76 -12.33
CA SER A 201 -9.79 19.54 -11.60
C SER A 201 -9.03 18.35 -12.16
N VAL A 202 -9.07 17.26 -11.42
CA VAL A 202 -8.60 15.95 -11.87
C VAL A 202 -9.75 14.98 -11.83
N LYS A 203 -9.78 14.06 -12.79
CA LYS A 203 -10.80 13.03 -12.89
C LYS A 203 -10.14 11.67 -12.94
N VAL A 204 -10.58 10.76 -12.08
CA VAL A 204 -10.19 9.36 -12.16
C VAL A 204 -11.28 8.60 -12.90
N VAL A 205 -10.88 7.87 -13.94
CA VAL A 205 -11.75 7.06 -14.80
C VAL A 205 -11.32 5.61 -14.67
N THR A 206 -12.20 4.75 -14.17
CA THR A 206 -11.97 3.31 -14.11
C THR A 206 -12.47 2.66 -15.39
N GLN A 207 -11.78 1.61 -15.86
CA GLN A 207 -12.28 0.80 -16.97
C GLN A 207 -13.54 0.01 -16.55
N LYS A 208 -14.34 -0.43 -17.54
CA LYS A 208 -15.60 -1.15 -17.30
C LYS A 208 -15.39 -2.60 -16.84
N ASP A 209 -14.19 -3.13 -17.01
CA ASP A 209 -13.89 -4.52 -16.68
C ASP A 209 -13.60 -4.68 -15.18
N PRO A 210 -14.05 -5.77 -14.56
CA PRO A 210 -13.77 -6.03 -13.16
C PRO A 210 -12.29 -6.32 -12.99
N ASN A 211 -11.55 -5.35 -12.44
CA ASN A 211 -10.16 -5.52 -12.04
C ASN A 211 -10.00 -5.33 -10.53
N ILE A 212 -9.16 -6.17 -9.92
CA ILE A 212 -8.78 -6.11 -8.51
C ILE A 212 -7.69 -5.05 -8.23
N PHE A 213 -6.90 -4.63 -9.23
CA PHE A 213 -5.79 -3.68 -9.01
C PHE A 213 -6.20 -2.32 -8.42
N PRO A 214 -7.35 -1.70 -8.77
CA PRO A 214 -7.83 -0.51 -8.07
C PRO A 214 -7.98 -0.72 -6.55
N LEU A 215 -8.48 -1.89 -6.15
CA LEU A 215 -8.62 -2.26 -4.74
C LEU A 215 -7.25 -2.47 -4.09
N ILE A 216 -6.32 -3.14 -4.77
CA ILE A 216 -4.95 -3.38 -4.27
C ILE A 216 -4.20 -2.05 -4.09
N LEU A 217 -4.31 -1.13 -5.06
CA LEU A 217 -3.74 0.22 -4.95
C LEU A 217 -4.37 0.97 -3.78
N TYR A 218 -5.68 0.83 -3.60
CA TYR A 218 -6.41 1.45 -2.51
C TYR A 218 -5.96 0.94 -1.13
N ILE A 219 -5.77 -0.38 -0.98
CA ILE A 219 -5.22 -1.01 0.23
C ILE A 219 -3.81 -0.47 0.50
N SER A 220 -2.96 -0.49 -0.51
CA SER A 220 -1.56 -0.06 -0.44
C SER A 220 -1.43 1.39 0.02
N LEU A 221 -2.21 2.30 -0.58
CA LEU A 221 -2.19 3.72 -0.21
C LEU A 221 -2.71 3.96 1.21
N ASN A 222 -3.76 3.26 1.64
CA ASN A 222 -4.26 3.38 3.01
C ASN A 222 -3.24 2.90 4.05
N GLY A 223 -2.55 1.78 3.79
CA GLY A 223 -1.50 1.29 4.68
C GLY A 223 -0.31 2.24 4.76
N LEU A 224 0.16 2.76 3.61
CA LEU A 224 1.24 3.75 3.56
C LEU A 224 0.84 5.07 4.22
N CYS A 225 -0.39 5.53 4.01
CA CYS A 225 -0.91 6.75 4.65
C CYS A 225 -1.03 6.60 6.17
N ALA A 226 -1.37 5.40 6.67
CA ALA A 226 -1.41 5.15 8.11
C ALA A 226 -0.02 5.23 8.76
N LEU A 227 1.04 4.94 8.01
CA LEU A 227 2.44 5.02 8.45
C LEU A 227 3.07 6.40 8.27
N SER A 228 2.51 7.24 7.39
CA SER A 228 3.04 8.59 7.11
C SER A 228 2.50 9.67 8.05
N ARG A 229 1.68 9.32 9.05
CA ARG A 229 1.08 10.27 10.02
C ARG A 229 1.99 10.59 11.22
N ALA A 230 3.27 10.21 11.16
CA ALA A 230 4.28 10.44 12.19
C ALA A 230 4.94 11.82 12.10
#